data_AF-A0A957G1N3-F1
#
_entry.id   AF-A0A957G1N3-F1
#
_cell.length_a   1.000
_cell.length_b   1.000
_cell.length_c   1.000
_cell.angle_alpha   90.00
_cell.angle_beta   90.00
_cell.angle_gamma   90.00
#
_symmetry.space_group_name_H-M   'P 1'
#
loop_
_entity.id
_entity.type
_entity.pdbx_description
1 polymer ?
#
loop_
_entity_poly.entity_id
_entity_poly.type
_entity_poly.pdbx_seq_one_letter_code
_entity_poly.pdbx_strand_id
1 'polypeptide(L)'
;AVVCYNDRTAIGVIQALHQRGLQVPEDISVIGFDDLEIAAFYVPSLTTVRQPDMELGRRAARMLFDQIQGRNVTAETLAPELIVRNSTGPNS
;
A
#
# COMPACT_ATOMS: atom_id res chain seq x y z
N ALA A 1 4.18 3.59 15.76
CA ALA A 1 3.96 3.15 14.36
C ALA A 1 3.64 4.36 13.47
N VAL A 2 3.93 4.27 12.17
CA VAL A 2 3.64 5.30 11.16
C VAL A 2 2.96 4.65 9.95
N VAL A 3 1.90 5.27 9.44
CA VAL A 3 1.23 4.86 8.19
C VAL A 3 1.51 5.93 7.13
N CYS A 4 2.11 5.51 6.03
CA CYS A 4 2.53 6.40 4.95
C CYS A 4 1.54 6.34 3.79
N TYR A 5 1.41 7.46 3.07
CA TYR A 5 0.53 7.56 1.90
C TYR A 5 0.92 6.63 0.74
N ASN A 6 2.21 6.30 0.61
CA ASN A 6 2.70 5.32 -0.36
C ASN A 6 4.02 4.68 0.08
N ASP A 7 4.41 3.62 -0.61
CA ASP A 7 5.63 2.85 -0.34
C ASP A 7 6.91 3.69 -0.46
N ARG A 8 6.95 4.64 -1.40
CA ARG A 8 8.11 5.55 -1.56
C ARG A 8 8.31 6.41 -0.32
N THR A 9 7.22 6.95 0.23
CA THR A 9 7.24 7.74 1.47
C THR A 9 7.62 6.86 2.64
N ALA A 10 7.08 5.63 2.73
CA ALA A 10 7.43 4.68 3.78
C ALA A 10 8.92 4.32 3.78
N ILE A 11 9.50 4.06 2.61
CA ILE A 11 10.93 3.83 2.45
C ILE A 11 11.75 5.04 2.92
N GLY A 12 11.35 6.26 2.56
CA GLY A 12 11.98 7.48 3.05
C GLY A 12 11.88 7.64 4.58
N VAL A 13 10.75 7.27 5.19
CA VAL A 13 10.58 7.24 6.64
C VAL A 13 11.53 6.24 7.28
N ILE A 14 11.61 5.01 6.76
CA ILE A 14 12.53 3.98 7.28
C ILE A 14 13.99 4.48 7.21
N GLN A 15 14.39 5.11 6.10
CA GLN A 15 15.72 5.73 5.98
C GLN A 15 15.96 6.82 7.03
N ALA A 16 14.98 7.70 7.25
CA ALA A 16 15.08 8.79 8.21
C ALA A 16 15.12 8.32 9.68
N LEU A 17 14.45 7.21 9.98
CA LEU A 17 14.50 6.54 11.29
C LEU A 17 15.87 5.89 11.50
N HIS A 18 16.36 5.16 10.50
CA HIS A 18 17.68 4.54 10.54
C HIS A 18 18.80 5.57 10.76
N GLN A 19 18.74 6.73 10.08
CA GLN A 19 19.70 7.83 10.29
C GLN A 19 19.68 8.42 11.71
N ARG A 20 18.59 8.21 12.46
CA ARG A 20 18.45 8.61 13.86
C ARG A 20 18.80 7.49 14.84
N GLY A 21 19.28 6.36 14.35
CA GLY A 21 19.58 5.18 15.16
C GLY A 21 18.35 4.40 15.63
N LEU A 22 17.18 4.66 15.05
CA LEU A 22 15.95 3.94 15.34
C LEU A 22 15.80 2.74 14.40
N GLN A 23 15.30 1.63 14.93
CA GLN A 23 15.09 0.37 14.25
C GLN A 23 13.61 0.18 13.88
N VAL A 24 13.40 -0.41 12.70
CA VAL A 24 12.09 -0.81 12.19
C VAL A 24 12.13 -2.32 12.04
N PRO A 25 11.21 -3.08 12.65
CA PRO A 25 9.98 -2.63 13.32
C PRO A 25 10.11 -2.30 14.81
N GLU A 26 11.26 -2.54 15.43
CA GLU A 26 11.44 -2.63 16.89
C GLU A 26 11.05 -1.35 17.64
N ASP A 27 11.56 -0.20 17.20
CA ASP A 27 11.23 1.09 17.82
C ASP A 27 9.95 1.66 17.21
N ILE A 28 9.84 1.59 15.88
CA ILE A 28 8.71 2.16 15.13
C ILE A 28 8.34 1.25 13.97
N SER A 29 7.18 0.61 14.05
CA SER A 29 6.56 -0.05 12.90
C SER A 29 6.16 0.96 11.81
N VAL A 30 6.39 0.62 10.54
CA VAL A 30 6.09 1.46 9.37
C VAL A 30 5.23 0.68 8.38
N ILE A 31 4.17 1.32 7.87
CA ILE A 31 3.25 0.79 6.86
C ILE A 31 3.25 1.71 5.64
N GLY A 32 3.30 1.11 4.45
CA GLY A 32 3.16 1.79 3.16
C GLY A 32 1.79 1.60 2.50
N PHE A 33 1.71 1.99 1.24
CA PHE A 33 0.54 1.87 0.37
C PHE A 33 1.06 1.71 -1.06
N ASP A 34 0.40 0.88 -1.89
CA ASP A 34 0.67 0.55 -3.31
C ASP A 34 1.17 -0.88 -3.53
N ASP A 35 1.93 -1.46 -2.60
CA ASP A 35 2.63 -2.73 -2.78
C ASP A 35 3.51 -2.80 -4.03
N LEU A 36 4.38 -1.81 -4.19
CA LEU A 36 5.42 -1.81 -5.22
C LEU A 36 6.28 -3.07 -5.09
N GLU A 37 6.77 -3.61 -6.20
CA GLU A 37 7.60 -4.83 -6.20
C GLU A 37 8.79 -4.73 -5.21
N ILE A 38 9.40 -3.54 -5.11
CA ILE A 38 10.50 -3.26 -4.19
C ILE A 38 10.12 -3.43 -2.72
N ALA A 39 8.85 -3.28 -2.35
CA ALA A 39 8.37 -3.42 -0.96
C ALA A 39 8.68 -4.80 -0.39
N ALA A 40 8.60 -5.85 -1.20
CA ALA A 40 8.91 -7.22 -0.78
C ALA A 40 10.42 -7.46 -0.54
N PHE A 41 11.29 -6.69 -1.22
CA PHE A 41 12.74 -6.87 -1.20
C PHE A 41 13.49 -5.79 -0.41
N TYR A 42 12.79 -4.77 0.07
CA TYR A 42 13.37 -3.76 0.95
C TYR A 42 13.81 -4.39 2.28
N VAL A 43 14.72 -3.73 3.00
CA VAL A 43 15.21 -4.21 4.31
C VAL A 43 14.93 -3.12 5.36
N PRO A 44 14.00 -3.36 6.31
CA PRO A 44 13.08 -4.50 6.40
C PRO A 44 12.06 -4.54 5.25
N SER A 45 11.53 -5.71 4.92
CA SER A 45 10.48 -5.83 3.90
C SER A 45 9.22 -5.09 4.36
N LEU A 46 8.68 -4.25 3.48
CA LEU A 46 7.69 -3.25 3.83
C LEU A 46 6.28 -3.85 3.89
N THR A 47 5.64 -3.78 5.05
CA THR A 47 4.20 -3.97 5.21
C THR A 47 3.46 -2.85 4.48
N THR A 48 2.48 -3.18 3.65
CA THR A 48 1.84 -2.21 2.76
C THR A 48 0.43 -2.64 2.37
N VAL A 49 -0.39 -1.67 2.00
CA VAL A 49 -1.74 -1.90 1.48
C VAL A 49 -1.68 -2.06 -0.04
N ARG A 50 -1.98 -3.27 -0.53
CA ARG A 50 -2.10 -3.58 -1.96
C ARG A 50 -3.48 -3.17 -2.47
N GLN A 51 -3.49 -2.34 -3.50
CA GLN A 51 -4.70 -1.97 -4.21
C GLN A 51 -4.98 -2.96 -5.36
N PRO A 52 -6.25 -3.30 -5.65
CA PRO A 52 -6.59 -4.19 -6.75
C PRO A 52 -6.59 -3.43 -8.10
N ASP A 53 -5.46 -2.80 -8.45
CA ASP A 53 -5.36 -1.80 -9.54
C ASP A 53 -5.81 -2.33 -10.90
N MET A 54 -5.41 -3.56 -11.23
CA MET A 54 -5.78 -4.21 -12.48
C MET A 54 -7.29 -4.43 -12.58
N GLU A 55 -7.92 -4.87 -11.48
CA GLU A 55 -9.35 -5.09 -11.43
C GLU A 55 -10.12 -3.76 -11.41
N LEU A 56 -9.60 -2.75 -10.71
CA LEU A 56 -10.14 -1.40 -10.70
C LEU A 56 -10.18 -0.82 -12.11
N GLY A 57 -9.07 -0.87 -12.84
CA GLY A 57 -8.99 -0.39 -14.22
C GLY A 57 -9.92 -1.15 -15.16
N ARG A 58 -9.99 -2.49 -15.04
CA ARG A 58 -10.88 -3.33 -15.84
C ARG A 58 -12.35 -2.99 -15.62
N ARG A 59 -12.77 -2.82 -14.35
CA ARG A 59 -14.16 -2.46 -14.01
C ARG A 59 -14.48 -1.05 -14.43
N ALA A 60 -13.58 -0.09 -14.22
CA ALA A 60 -13.76 1.29 -14.65
C ALA A 60 -13.95 1.40 -16.17
N ALA A 61 -13.12 0.69 -16.96
CA ALA A 61 -13.25 0.65 -18.41
C ALA A 61 -14.60 0.05 -18.84
N ARG A 62 -15.02 -1.07 -18.22
CA ARG A 62 -16.33 -1.68 -18.47
C ARG A 62 -17.46 -0.69 -18.18
N MET A 63 -17.43 -0.03 -17.03
CA MET A 63 -18.45 0.95 -16.63
C MET A 63 -18.51 2.14 -17.59
N LEU A 64 -17.36 2.60 -18.10
CA LEU A 64 -17.30 3.65 -19.11
C LEU A 64 -17.99 3.21 -20.42
N PHE A 65 -17.73 1.99 -20.90
CA PHE A 65 -18.40 1.47 -22.09
C PHE A 65 -19.91 1.29 -21.88
N ASP A 66 -20.33 0.88 -20.68
CA ASP A 66 -21.75 0.81 -20.32
C ASP A 66 -22.42 2.18 -20.39
N GLN A 67 -21.79 3.23 -19.84
CA GLN A 67 -22.29 4.61 -19.92
C GLN A 67 -22.40 5.11 -21.36
N ILE A 68 -21.38 4.88 -22.19
CA ILE A 68 -21.39 5.27 -23.61
C ILE A 68 -22.57 4.61 -24.35
N GLN A 69 -22.95 3.39 -23.95
CA GLN A 69 -24.07 2.66 -24.52
C GLN A 69 -25.42 3.00 -23.87
N GLY A 70 -25.48 4.04 -23.03
CA GLY A 70 -26.71 4.49 -22.37
C GLY A 70 -27.20 3.58 -21.25
N ARG A 71 -26.35 2.66 -20.76
CA ARG A 71 -26.68 1.82 -19.60
C ARG A 71 -26.43 2.57 -18.30
N ASN A 72 -27.28 2.30 -17.31
CA ASN A 72 -27.05 2.75 -15.95
C ASN A 72 -25.87 1.98 -15.33
N VAL A 73 -25.01 2.70 -14.63
CA VAL A 73 -23.90 2.15 -13.84
C VAL A 73 -23.97 2.72 -12.44
N THR A 74 -23.57 1.88 -11.48
CA THR A 74 -23.48 2.24 -10.06
C THR A 74 -22.03 2.18 -9.65
N ALA A 75 -21.60 3.10 -8.79
CA ALA A 75 -20.26 3.07 -8.23
C ALA A 75 -20.00 1.73 -7.51
N GLU A 76 -18.84 1.13 -7.80
CA GLU A 76 -18.37 -0.09 -7.16
C GLU A 76 -17.19 0.24 -6.23
N THR A 77 -17.14 -0.41 -5.06
CA THR A 77 -15.99 -0.33 -4.14
C THR A 77 -15.22 -1.64 -4.19
N LEU A 78 -13.90 -1.56 -4.33
CA LEU A 78 -13.01 -2.70 -4.23
C LEU A 78 -12.25 -2.66 -2.91
N ALA A 79 -12.22 -3.78 -2.20
CA ALA A 79 -11.46 -3.89 -0.96
C ALA A 79 -9.96 -4.02 -1.27
N PRO A 80 -9.10 -3.23 -0.61
CA PRO A 80 -7.66 -3.46 -0.64
C PRO A 80 -7.27 -4.62 0.28
N GLU A 81 -6.03 -5.07 0.16
CA GLU A 81 -5.45 -6.12 0.99
C GLU A 81 -4.25 -5.57 1.77
N LEU A 82 -4.18 -5.84 3.09
CA LEU A 82 -2.98 -5.53 3.87
C LEU A 82 -1.97 -6.67 3.72
N ILE A 83 -0.83 -6.38 3.11
CA ILE A 83 0.28 -7.32 2.97
C ILE A 83 1.23 -7.12 4.14
N VAL A 84 1.14 -7.98 5.15
CA VAL A 84 1.97 -7.93 6.36
C VAL A 84 3.36 -8.50 6.07
N ARG A 85 4.40 -7.73 6.41
CA ARG A 85 5.83 -8.06 6.26
C ARG A 85 6.64 -7.60 7.48
N ASN A 86 7.96 -7.48 7.32
CA ASN A 86 8.90 -7.30 8.42
C ASN A 86 8.96 -5.87 8.97
N SER A 87 8.40 -4.86 8.29
CA SER A 87 8.42 -3.48 8.79
C SER A 87 7.37 -3.18 9.87
N THR A 88 6.59 -4.17 10.29
CA THR A 88 5.61 -4.07 11.39
C THR A 88 5.80 -5.18 12.41
N GLY A 89 5.64 -4.86 13.70
CA GLY A 89 5.72 -5.82 14.80
C GLY A 89 4.89 -5.36 16.01
N PRO A 90 4.75 -6.22 17.04
CA PRO A 90 4.09 -5.84 18.28
C PRO A 90 4.87 -4.73 18.99
N ASN A 91 4.19 -3.88 19.76
CA ASN A 91 4.88 -2.99 20.68
C ASN A 91 5.55 -3.84 21.77
N SER A 92 6.83 -3.59 22.00
CA SER A 92 7.58 -4.16 23.14
C SER A 92 7.20 -3.47 24.44
#